data_AF-A0A942A6C5-F1
#
_entry.id   AF-A0A942A6C5-F1
#
_cell.length_a   1.000
_cell.length_b   1.000
_cell.length_c   1.000
_cell.angle_alpha   90.00
_cell.angle_beta   90.00
_cell.angle_gamma   90.00
#
_symmetry.space_group_name_H-M   'P 1'
#
loop_
_entity.id
_entity.type
_entity.pdbx_description
1 polymer ?
#
loop_
_entity_poly.entity_id
_entity_poly.type
_entity_poly.pdbx_seq_one_letter_code
_entity_poly.pdbx_strand_id
1 'polypeptide(L)'
;SDLGWFNTDPAGVEHTGVMVAMHMASQILGAWQSGIRDFDLQVAYDGLKKMMTTPPQKYEGGGTVGVENLVPYMKYGYIPAGKGTVSNTMEYAYDDWCLGQMAKVLGKTDDFKWFDERSNNWCNLFDPKSGFMRPKDEHGNWIEPFDPYHTPGFTEGNAFNYSWFVPHNPDKLIGMVGKDRFVSRLDKAMEQSAHANFNAAGDNFSAFPINHGNETSMEVAYLFNWAGVPHLTQKWVRAIQEQYYGTTPYDAYPGDEDLGQMSSWFVMSAIGLFQMDGGCSEKPYYELASPRYPKITIRLDGKYNRGETFVIEAPGASKENKYIQSVTLNGKPVNGFKIPQEEVLKGGKIVVEMGKEAKVSHH
;
A
#
# COMPACT_ATOMS: atom_id res chain seq x y z
N SER A 1 18.97 12.97 12.36
CA SER A 1 20.20 12.33 12.87
C SER A 1 21.32 13.35 12.86
N ASP A 2 22.37 13.13 13.64
CA ASP A 2 23.57 13.97 13.63
C ASP A 2 24.30 13.96 12.27
N LEU A 3 23.94 12.99 11.40
CA LEU A 3 24.45 12.81 10.04
C LEU A 3 23.65 13.57 8.96
N GLY A 4 22.51 14.15 9.33
CA GLY A 4 21.66 14.91 8.41
C GLY A 4 20.94 14.05 7.35
N TRP A 5 20.66 12.78 7.64
CA TRP A 5 19.88 11.86 6.79
C TRP A 5 18.76 11.18 7.59
N PHE A 6 17.64 10.88 6.95
CA PHE A 6 16.61 10.05 7.58
C PHE A 6 17.10 8.60 7.66
N ASN A 7 16.76 7.92 8.75
CA ASN A 7 17.01 6.50 8.88
C ASN A 7 15.98 5.74 8.05
N THR A 8 16.42 4.73 7.31
CA THR A 8 15.59 3.90 6.43
C THR A 8 15.39 2.49 6.96
N ASP A 9 16.12 2.14 8.02
CA ASP A 9 16.21 0.78 8.53
C ASP A 9 15.41 0.57 9.83
N PRO A 10 14.82 -0.62 10.01
CA PRO A 10 14.03 -0.95 11.21
C PRO A 10 14.88 -1.25 12.47
N ALA A 11 16.18 -1.50 12.32
CA ALA A 11 17.04 -1.83 13.45
C ALA A 11 17.43 -0.56 14.21
N GLY A 12 17.50 -0.63 15.54
CA GLY A 12 18.09 0.41 16.41
C GLY A 12 19.60 0.62 16.21
N VAL A 13 20.08 0.43 14.99
CA VAL A 13 21.42 0.64 14.47
C VAL A 13 21.25 1.57 13.27
N GLU A 14 21.99 2.67 13.24
CA GLU A 14 21.87 3.65 12.15
C GLU A 14 22.35 3.04 10.82
N HIS A 15 21.51 3.12 9.78
CA HIS A 15 21.86 2.85 8.38
C HIS A 15 22.41 1.44 8.06
N THR A 16 21.71 0.38 8.48
CA THR A 16 22.11 -1.02 8.30
C THR A 16 22.00 -1.56 6.86
N GLY A 17 21.26 -0.91 5.97
CA GLY A 17 21.08 -1.35 4.58
C GLY A 17 20.24 -2.62 4.42
N VAL A 18 19.22 -2.77 5.27
CA VAL A 18 18.24 -3.86 5.26
C VAL A 18 16.98 -3.36 4.53
N MET A 19 16.39 -4.24 3.70
CA MET A 19 15.30 -3.91 2.77
C MET A 19 15.68 -2.80 1.78
N VAL A 20 14.68 -2.30 1.06
CA VAL A 20 14.83 -1.33 -0.01
C VAL A 20 13.82 -0.18 0.15
N ALA A 21 13.88 0.82 -0.73
CA ALA A 21 12.98 1.98 -0.73
C ALA A 21 13.04 2.91 0.50
N MET A 22 12.24 3.98 0.51
CA MET A 22 12.18 4.95 1.60
C MET A 22 10.75 5.43 1.83
N HIS A 23 9.94 4.67 2.57
CA HIS A 23 8.54 5.06 2.83
C HIS A 23 8.36 6.10 3.97
N MET A 24 9.43 6.77 4.40
CA MET A 24 9.39 7.80 5.45
C MET A 24 8.56 9.03 5.07
N ALA A 25 8.55 9.40 3.78
CA ALA A 25 7.69 10.48 3.29
C ALA A 25 6.21 10.15 3.54
N SER A 26 5.83 8.88 3.38
CA SER A 26 4.48 8.41 3.64
C SER A 26 4.12 8.47 5.11
N GLN A 27 5.00 7.96 5.98
CA GLN A 27 4.77 7.99 7.43
C GLN A 27 4.62 9.43 7.96
N ILE A 28 5.52 10.34 7.58
CA ILE A 28 5.53 11.72 8.05
C ILE A 28 4.29 12.47 7.56
N LEU A 29 3.96 12.36 6.26
CA LEU A 29 2.79 13.05 5.72
C LEU A 29 1.49 12.44 6.21
N GLY A 30 1.39 11.11 6.30
CA GLY A 30 0.23 10.42 6.86
C GLY A 30 -0.05 10.82 8.31
N ALA A 31 0.99 10.97 9.13
CA ALA A 31 0.87 11.50 10.50
C ALA A 31 0.34 12.94 10.51
N TRP A 32 0.91 13.81 9.67
CA TRP A 32 0.47 15.20 9.52
C TRP A 32 -1.00 15.32 9.11
N GLN A 33 -1.41 14.50 8.15
CA GLN A 33 -2.78 14.44 7.65
C GLN A 33 -3.75 13.82 8.67
N SER A 34 -3.25 13.00 9.58
CA SER A 34 -3.98 12.47 10.73
C SER A 34 -4.06 13.48 11.90
N GLY A 35 -3.51 14.69 11.74
CA GLY A 35 -3.55 15.76 12.76
C GLY A 35 -2.39 15.73 13.76
N ILE A 36 -1.45 14.79 13.62
CA ILE A 36 -0.23 14.76 14.43
C ILE A 36 0.74 15.80 13.83
N ARG A 37 0.80 16.99 14.44
CA ARG A 37 1.49 18.18 13.87
C ARG A 37 2.39 18.87 14.89
N ASP A 38 2.86 18.13 15.88
CA ASP A 38 3.79 18.57 16.93
C ASP A 38 5.27 18.53 16.49
N PHE A 39 5.51 18.49 15.17
CA PHE A 39 6.82 18.55 14.55
C PHE A 39 6.84 19.57 13.40
N ASP A 40 8.05 20.02 13.01
CA ASP A 40 8.24 20.96 11.91
C ASP A 40 8.21 20.22 10.55
N LEU A 41 7.10 20.38 9.81
CA LEU A 41 6.93 19.78 8.49
C LEU A 41 7.92 20.33 7.45
N GLN A 42 8.34 21.59 7.57
CA GLN A 42 9.31 22.19 6.65
C GLN A 42 10.68 21.56 6.83
N VAL A 43 11.13 21.36 8.07
CA VAL A 43 12.39 20.65 8.38
C VAL A 43 12.33 19.20 7.90
N ALA A 44 11.22 18.51 8.16
CA ALA A 44 11.04 17.14 7.68
C ALA A 44 11.09 17.06 6.15
N TYR A 45 10.39 17.97 5.47
CA TYR A 45 10.40 18.08 4.02
C TYR A 45 11.81 18.31 3.46
N ASP A 46 12.58 19.24 4.02
CA ASP A 46 13.92 19.55 3.52
C ASP A 46 14.86 18.34 3.64
N GLY A 47 14.76 17.57 4.73
CA GLY A 47 15.51 16.34 4.90
C GLY A 47 15.08 15.22 3.93
N LEU A 48 13.79 15.02 3.71
CA LEU A 48 13.27 14.04 2.75
C LEU A 48 13.59 14.43 1.30
N LYS A 49 13.52 15.73 0.98
CA LYS A 49 13.97 16.26 -0.32
C LYS A 49 15.44 15.99 -0.53
N LYS A 50 16.29 16.21 0.48
CA LYS A 50 17.71 15.84 0.40
C LYS A 50 17.89 14.35 0.09
N MET A 51 17.15 13.46 0.77
CA MET A 51 17.18 12.00 0.50
C MET A 51 16.87 11.68 -0.98
N MET A 52 15.85 12.31 -1.57
CA MET A 52 15.35 12.01 -2.91
C MET A 52 16.03 12.81 -4.05
N THR A 53 17.07 13.60 -3.72
CA THR A 53 17.77 14.45 -4.69
C THR A 53 19.30 14.40 -4.59
N THR A 54 19.85 13.84 -3.51
CA THR A 54 21.28 13.75 -3.29
C THR A 54 21.74 12.30 -3.50
N PRO A 55 22.80 12.05 -4.29
CA PRO A 55 23.35 10.71 -4.44
C PRO A 55 23.64 10.06 -3.08
N PRO A 56 23.33 8.76 -2.93
CA PRO A 56 23.58 8.03 -1.70
C PRO A 56 25.08 7.96 -1.40
N GLN A 57 25.44 7.85 -0.12
CA GLN A 57 26.82 7.87 0.34
C GLN A 57 27.09 6.67 1.24
N LYS A 58 28.32 6.15 1.20
CA LYS A 58 28.75 5.13 2.16
C LYS A 58 28.84 5.73 3.55
N TYR A 59 28.26 5.04 4.52
CA TYR A 59 28.34 5.44 5.92
C TYR A 59 29.54 4.77 6.60
N GLU A 60 30.26 5.51 7.44
CA GLU A 60 31.45 5.02 8.15
C GLU A 60 31.11 3.87 9.12
N GLY A 61 29.90 3.88 9.69
CA GLY A 61 29.38 2.80 10.54
C GLY A 61 28.96 1.52 9.80
N GLY A 62 29.13 1.47 8.47
CA GLY A 62 28.60 0.42 7.60
C GLY A 62 27.28 0.83 6.95
N GLY A 63 27.01 0.30 5.75
CA GLY A 63 25.79 0.59 4.98
C GLY A 63 25.84 1.87 4.13
N THR A 64 24.66 2.38 3.80
CA THR A 64 24.46 3.49 2.86
C THR A 64 23.47 4.49 3.46
N VAL A 65 23.80 5.78 3.42
CA VAL A 65 22.85 6.87 3.68
C VAL A 65 22.26 7.40 2.37
N GLY A 66 21.03 7.90 2.44
CA GLY A 66 20.29 8.31 1.25
C GLY A 66 19.67 7.11 0.55
N VAL A 67 19.20 7.33 -0.68
CA VAL A 67 18.43 6.34 -1.44
C VAL A 67 19.36 5.58 -2.39
N GLU A 68 19.62 4.29 -2.12
CA GLU A 68 20.71 3.51 -2.74
C GLU A 68 20.69 3.48 -4.27
N ASN A 69 19.51 3.29 -4.88
CA ASN A 69 19.35 3.21 -6.34
C ASN A 69 18.89 4.54 -6.95
N LEU A 70 19.06 5.68 -6.26
CA LEU A 70 18.60 6.99 -6.75
C LEU A 70 19.31 7.44 -8.02
N VAL A 71 20.62 7.22 -8.13
CA VAL A 71 21.40 7.69 -9.29
C VAL A 71 20.89 7.10 -10.62
N PRO A 72 20.73 5.77 -10.78
CA PRO A 72 20.12 5.21 -11.99
C PRO A 72 18.67 5.66 -12.16
N TYR A 73 17.86 5.69 -11.08
CA TYR A 73 16.47 6.15 -11.14
C TYR A 73 16.35 7.57 -11.72
N MET A 74 17.15 8.51 -11.22
CA MET A 74 17.19 9.90 -11.70
C MET A 74 17.67 10.04 -13.14
N LYS A 75 18.59 9.18 -13.57
CA LYS A 75 19.17 9.22 -14.92
C LYS A 75 18.22 8.67 -15.98
N TYR A 76 17.55 7.56 -15.69
CA TYR A 76 16.77 6.81 -16.69
C TYR A 76 15.24 6.96 -16.51
N GLY A 77 14.77 7.51 -15.39
CA GLY A 77 13.35 7.52 -15.01
C GLY A 77 12.83 6.15 -14.55
N TYR A 78 13.72 5.17 -14.39
CA TYR A 78 13.50 3.84 -13.84
C TYR A 78 14.86 3.27 -13.44
N ILE A 79 14.88 2.12 -12.76
CA ILE A 79 16.12 1.41 -12.45
C ILE A 79 16.31 0.27 -13.46
N PRO A 80 17.29 0.38 -14.37
CA PRO A 80 17.52 -0.67 -15.34
C PRO A 80 18.01 -1.98 -14.70
N ALA A 81 17.69 -3.10 -15.34
CA ALA A 81 18.24 -4.39 -14.98
C ALA A 81 19.78 -4.34 -14.97
N GLY A 82 20.38 -4.85 -13.90
CA GLY A 82 21.84 -4.83 -13.71
C GLY A 82 22.43 -3.49 -13.25
N LYS A 83 21.60 -2.45 -13.00
CA LYS A 83 22.02 -1.16 -12.43
C LYS A 83 21.46 -0.90 -11.04
N GLY A 84 20.79 -1.87 -10.44
CA GLY A 84 20.14 -1.77 -9.14
C GLY A 84 18.92 -2.68 -9.07
N THR A 85 18.10 -2.47 -8.06
CA THR A 85 16.85 -3.23 -7.86
C THR A 85 15.73 -2.59 -8.67
N VAL A 86 15.11 -3.37 -9.56
CA VAL A 86 14.04 -2.92 -10.47
C VAL A 86 12.78 -2.52 -9.68
N SER A 87 12.43 -3.27 -8.63
CA SER A 87 11.25 -3.01 -7.79
C SER A 87 11.22 -1.58 -7.22
N ASN A 88 12.39 -1.03 -6.88
CA ASN A 88 12.51 0.33 -6.37
C ASN A 88 11.99 1.41 -7.34
N THR A 89 11.82 1.11 -8.63
CA THR A 89 11.18 2.06 -9.56
C THR A 89 9.75 2.40 -9.13
N MET A 90 8.98 1.39 -8.71
CA MET A 90 7.59 1.56 -8.27
C MET A 90 7.53 2.20 -6.90
N GLU A 91 8.40 1.76 -5.98
CA GLU A 91 8.48 2.29 -4.62
C GLU A 91 8.93 3.76 -4.60
N TYR A 92 9.99 4.12 -5.32
CA TYR A 92 10.43 5.51 -5.43
C TYR A 92 9.40 6.39 -6.12
N ALA A 93 8.62 5.85 -7.07
CA ALA A 93 7.53 6.60 -7.68
C ALA A 93 6.40 6.91 -6.67
N TYR A 94 6.12 5.99 -5.75
CA TYR A 94 5.21 6.25 -4.62
C TYR A 94 5.80 7.25 -3.61
N ASP A 95 7.08 7.12 -3.28
CA ASP A 95 7.77 8.05 -2.37
C ASP A 95 7.83 9.46 -2.95
N ASP A 96 8.10 9.60 -4.25
CA ASP A 96 8.02 10.85 -4.98
C ASP A 96 6.61 11.44 -4.92
N TRP A 97 5.56 10.63 -5.07
CA TRP A 97 4.19 11.12 -4.92
C TRP A 97 3.91 11.67 -3.52
N CYS A 98 4.24 10.93 -2.45
CA CYS A 98 4.05 11.38 -1.08
C CYS A 98 4.85 12.66 -0.78
N LEU A 99 6.10 12.76 -1.26
CA LEU A 99 6.92 13.96 -1.09
C LEU A 99 6.37 15.15 -1.91
N GLY A 100 5.80 14.89 -3.09
CA GLY A 100 5.06 15.88 -3.87
C GLY A 100 3.82 16.39 -3.13
N GLN A 101 3.02 15.51 -2.54
CA GLN A 101 1.88 15.90 -1.71
C GLN A 101 2.33 16.75 -0.51
N MET A 102 3.46 16.43 0.11
CA MET A 102 4.04 17.23 1.20
C MET A 102 4.48 18.63 0.71
N ALA A 103 5.12 18.71 -0.46
CA ALA A 103 5.48 19.97 -1.10
C ALA A 103 4.24 20.85 -1.37
N LYS A 104 3.14 20.23 -1.81
CA LYS A 104 1.86 20.90 -2.02
C LYS A 104 1.31 21.50 -0.73
N VAL A 105 1.31 20.75 0.37
CA VAL A 105 0.89 21.24 1.70
C VAL A 105 1.71 22.46 2.14
N LEU A 106 3.00 22.48 1.84
CA LEU A 106 3.92 23.58 2.16
C LEU A 106 3.89 24.74 1.14
N GLY A 107 3.04 24.67 0.11
CA GLY A 107 2.94 25.70 -0.94
C GLY A 107 4.14 25.74 -1.90
N LYS A 108 4.97 24.70 -1.97
CA LYS A 108 6.13 24.60 -2.85
C LYS A 108 5.72 24.06 -4.22
N THR A 109 5.13 24.93 -5.04
CA THR A 109 4.50 24.53 -6.31
C THR A 109 5.45 23.87 -7.32
N ASP A 110 6.68 24.36 -7.46
CA ASP A 110 7.63 23.80 -8.43
C ASP A 110 8.12 22.41 -7.99
N ASP A 111 8.38 22.24 -6.69
CA ASP A 111 8.73 20.94 -6.14
C ASP A 111 7.58 19.95 -6.27
N PHE A 112 6.33 20.38 -6.00
CA PHE A 112 5.15 19.54 -6.21
C PHE A 112 5.07 19.03 -7.66
N LYS A 113 5.18 19.92 -8.66
CA LYS A 113 5.14 19.53 -10.07
C LYS A 113 6.24 18.53 -10.42
N TRP A 114 7.47 18.79 -9.96
CA TRP A 114 8.61 17.94 -10.27
C TRP A 114 8.47 16.53 -9.67
N PHE A 115 8.03 16.42 -8.43
CA PHE A 115 7.79 15.14 -7.78
C PHE A 115 6.54 14.43 -8.32
N ASP A 116 5.49 15.16 -8.68
CA ASP A 116 4.29 14.59 -9.31
C ASP A 116 4.60 14.00 -10.70
N GLU A 117 5.43 14.67 -11.51
CA GLU A 117 5.95 14.11 -12.76
C GLU A 117 6.72 12.81 -12.52
N ARG A 118 7.69 12.82 -11.58
CA ARG A 118 8.47 11.62 -11.23
C ARG A 118 7.62 10.49 -10.64
N SER A 119 6.50 10.80 -9.99
CA SER A 119 5.59 9.76 -9.48
C SER A 119 4.97 8.87 -10.57
N ASN A 120 5.08 9.26 -11.83
CA ASN A 120 4.67 8.47 -12.99
C ASN A 120 5.77 7.55 -13.53
N ASN A 121 6.97 7.53 -12.94
CA ASN A 121 8.10 6.74 -13.40
C ASN A 121 7.86 5.23 -13.41
N TRP A 122 6.94 4.72 -12.58
CA TRP A 122 6.50 3.32 -12.65
C TRP A 122 5.98 2.95 -14.06
N CYS A 123 5.37 3.89 -14.78
CA CYS A 123 4.88 3.67 -16.14
C CYS A 123 6.00 3.32 -17.13
N ASN A 124 7.25 3.71 -16.84
CA ASN A 124 8.40 3.41 -17.71
C ASN A 124 8.70 1.92 -17.78
N LEU A 125 8.28 1.14 -16.78
CA LEU A 125 8.42 -0.31 -16.75
C LEU A 125 7.13 -1.07 -17.07
N PHE A 126 6.00 -0.38 -17.31
CA PHE A 126 4.76 -1.06 -17.68
C PHE A 126 4.80 -1.53 -19.14
N ASP A 127 4.77 -2.84 -19.36
CA ASP A 127 4.64 -3.44 -20.70
C ASP A 127 3.16 -3.65 -21.04
N PRO A 128 2.56 -2.85 -21.95
CA PRO A 128 1.13 -2.95 -22.26
C PRO A 128 0.72 -4.28 -22.90
N LYS A 129 1.66 -5.00 -23.54
CA LYS A 129 1.37 -6.30 -24.15
C LYS A 129 1.13 -7.35 -23.07
N SER A 130 2.07 -7.48 -22.13
CA SER A 130 1.96 -8.42 -21.01
C SER A 130 1.04 -7.91 -19.88
N GLY A 131 0.82 -6.61 -19.80
CA GLY A 131 0.08 -5.95 -18.73
C GLY A 131 0.75 -6.09 -17.37
N PHE A 132 2.07 -6.20 -17.33
CA PHE A 132 2.88 -6.32 -16.11
C PHE A 132 3.99 -5.27 -16.13
N MET A 133 4.53 -4.96 -14.95
CA MET A 133 5.84 -4.34 -14.83
C MET A 133 6.89 -5.31 -15.34
N ARG A 134 7.73 -4.86 -16.26
CA ARG A 134 8.74 -5.66 -16.92
C ARG A 134 10.07 -4.90 -16.89
N PRO A 135 11.17 -5.53 -16.47
CA PRO A 135 12.47 -4.87 -16.48
C PRO A 135 12.89 -4.43 -17.89
N LYS A 136 13.60 -3.30 -17.94
CA LYS A 136 14.33 -2.83 -19.12
C LYS A 136 15.82 -2.74 -18.83
N ASP A 137 16.64 -2.88 -19.85
CA ASP A 137 18.06 -2.53 -19.78
C ASP A 137 18.25 -0.99 -19.80
N GLU A 138 19.51 -0.54 -19.74
CA GLU A 138 19.84 0.90 -19.74
C GLU A 138 19.64 1.57 -21.11
N HIS A 139 19.36 0.79 -22.16
CA HIS A 139 19.05 1.26 -23.50
C HIS A 139 17.54 1.30 -23.78
N GLY A 140 16.72 0.91 -22.80
CA GLY A 140 15.26 0.90 -22.90
C GLY A 140 14.67 -0.37 -23.51
N ASN A 141 15.49 -1.40 -23.79
CA ASN A 141 15.00 -2.67 -24.31
C ASN A 141 14.41 -3.52 -23.18
N TRP A 142 13.28 -4.16 -23.45
CA TRP A 142 12.71 -5.11 -22.52
C TRP A 142 13.61 -6.33 -22.33
N ILE A 143 13.73 -6.82 -21.10
CA ILE A 143 14.44 -8.06 -20.83
C ILE A 143 13.66 -9.27 -21.37
N GLU A 144 14.37 -10.18 -22.03
CA GLU A 144 13.85 -11.40 -22.65
C GLU A 144 14.68 -12.65 -22.30
N PRO A 145 14.05 -13.83 -22.15
CA PRO A 145 12.59 -14.08 -22.16
C PRO A 145 11.89 -13.50 -20.92
N PHE A 146 10.57 -13.28 -21.01
CA PHE A 146 9.79 -12.72 -19.90
C PHE A 146 8.83 -13.76 -19.31
N ASP A 147 9.01 -14.04 -18.03
CA ASP A 147 8.09 -14.80 -17.17
C ASP A 147 7.79 -13.96 -15.92
N PRO A 148 6.54 -13.47 -15.73
CA PRO A 148 6.22 -12.59 -14.62
C PRO A 148 6.46 -13.19 -13.24
N TYR A 149 6.50 -14.52 -13.09
CA TYR A 149 6.69 -15.20 -11.81
C TYR A 149 8.16 -15.45 -11.45
N HIS A 150 9.08 -15.37 -12.43
CA HIS A 150 10.51 -15.67 -12.25
C HIS A 150 11.43 -14.55 -12.75
N THR A 151 10.88 -13.34 -12.90
CA THR A 151 11.65 -12.20 -13.40
C THR A 151 12.62 -11.69 -12.31
N PRO A 152 13.93 -11.53 -12.60
CA PRO A 152 14.90 -11.03 -11.63
C PRO A 152 14.75 -9.52 -11.38
N GLY A 153 15.34 -9.04 -10.28
CA GLY A 153 15.45 -7.62 -9.96
C GLY A 153 14.32 -7.08 -9.08
N PHE A 154 13.46 -7.93 -8.53
CA PHE A 154 12.44 -7.56 -7.55
C PHE A 154 12.85 -8.07 -6.16
N THR A 155 12.76 -7.22 -5.14
CA THR A 155 13.02 -7.61 -3.75
C THR A 155 11.85 -8.43 -3.22
N GLU A 156 12.13 -9.67 -2.79
CA GLU A 156 11.17 -10.59 -2.14
C GLU A 156 9.87 -10.82 -2.92
N GLY A 157 9.97 -10.75 -4.24
CA GLY A 157 8.84 -10.96 -5.13
C GLY A 157 9.30 -11.03 -6.56
N ASN A 158 8.37 -10.78 -7.47
CA ASN A 158 8.61 -10.83 -8.91
C ASN A 158 7.76 -9.76 -9.62
N ALA A 159 7.80 -9.77 -10.95
CA ALA A 159 7.04 -8.87 -11.79
C ALA A 159 5.52 -9.00 -11.56
N PHE A 160 5.00 -10.21 -11.28
CA PHE A 160 3.59 -10.37 -10.91
C PHE A 160 3.26 -9.58 -9.64
N ASN A 161 4.01 -9.79 -8.54
CA ASN A 161 3.74 -9.14 -7.25
C ASN A 161 3.80 -7.61 -7.34
N TYR A 162 4.87 -7.06 -7.90
CA TYR A 162 5.04 -5.60 -7.98
C TYR A 162 4.19 -4.91 -9.04
N SER A 163 3.50 -5.66 -9.92
CA SER A 163 2.57 -5.05 -10.87
C SER A 163 1.32 -4.48 -10.23
N TRP A 164 1.07 -4.84 -8.98
CA TRP A 164 -0.05 -4.31 -8.20
C TRP A 164 0.33 -3.06 -7.40
N PHE A 165 1.63 -2.80 -7.20
CA PHE A 165 2.14 -1.72 -6.36
C PHE A 165 2.13 -0.36 -7.07
N VAL A 166 0.95 0.27 -7.10
CA VAL A 166 0.77 1.68 -7.50
C VAL A 166 -0.25 2.35 -6.57
N PRO A 167 0.01 2.39 -5.25
CA PRO A 167 -0.96 2.82 -4.24
C PRO A 167 -1.42 4.28 -4.41
N HIS A 168 -0.58 5.14 -4.98
CA HIS A 168 -0.90 6.53 -5.27
C HIS A 168 -1.78 6.74 -6.51
N ASN A 169 -1.88 5.74 -7.40
CA ASN A 169 -2.65 5.87 -8.64
C ASN A 169 -3.21 4.53 -9.18
N PRO A 170 -4.03 3.83 -8.38
CA PRO A 170 -4.62 2.54 -8.78
C PRO A 170 -5.54 2.68 -9.99
N ASP A 171 -6.27 3.80 -10.14
CA ASP A 171 -7.14 4.05 -11.30
C ASP A 171 -6.36 4.01 -12.62
N LYS A 172 -5.18 4.64 -12.67
CA LYS A 172 -4.32 4.63 -13.87
C LYS A 172 -3.79 3.23 -14.17
N LEU A 173 -3.36 2.48 -13.15
CA LEU A 173 -2.93 1.09 -13.30
C LEU A 173 -4.05 0.24 -13.91
N ILE A 174 -5.26 0.31 -13.35
CA ILE A 174 -6.43 -0.43 -13.83
C ILE A 174 -6.76 -0.04 -15.27
N GLY A 175 -6.69 1.26 -15.60
CA GLY A 175 -6.90 1.77 -16.96
C GLY A 175 -5.87 1.22 -17.96
N MET A 176 -4.60 1.13 -17.57
CA MET A 176 -3.50 0.64 -18.42
C MET A 176 -3.55 -0.88 -18.61
N VAL A 177 -3.97 -1.65 -17.60
CA VAL A 177 -4.16 -3.12 -17.72
C VAL A 177 -5.45 -3.46 -18.47
N GLY A 178 -6.48 -2.62 -18.33
CA GLY A 178 -7.86 -2.90 -18.71
C GLY A 178 -8.61 -3.61 -17.59
N LYS A 179 -9.76 -3.07 -17.19
CA LYS A 179 -10.55 -3.51 -16.02
C LYS A 179 -10.83 -5.01 -16.00
N ASP A 180 -11.32 -5.58 -17.11
CA ASP A 180 -11.69 -7.01 -17.14
C ASP A 180 -10.47 -7.91 -16.97
N ARG A 181 -9.35 -7.57 -17.63
CA ARG A 181 -8.07 -8.28 -17.49
C ARG A 181 -7.53 -8.15 -16.06
N PHE A 182 -7.62 -6.96 -15.47
CA PHE A 182 -7.18 -6.68 -14.11
C PHE A 182 -7.93 -7.55 -13.11
N VAL A 183 -9.27 -7.48 -13.13
CA VAL A 183 -10.15 -8.22 -12.21
C VAL A 183 -9.96 -9.73 -12.39
N SER A 184 -10.02 -10.23 -13.63
CA SER A 184 -9.91 -11.67 -13.89
C SER A 184 -8.55 -12.23 -13.48
N ARG A 185 -7.46 -11.50 -13.74
CA ARG A 185 -6.10 -11.95 -13.37
C ARG A 185 -5.92 -11.98 -11.86
N LEU A 186 -6.32 -10.91 -11.17
CA LEU A 186 -6.15 -10.81 -9.73
C LEU A 186 -7.06 -11.83 -9.02
N ASP A 187 -8.33 -11.94 -9.40
CA ASP A 187 -9.27 -12.89 -8.78
C ASP A 187 -8.79 -14.33 -8.94
N LYS A 188 -8.31 -14.70 -10.14
CA LYS A 188 -7.71 -16.03 -10.37
C LYS A 188 -6.48 -16.28 -9.48
N ALA A 189 -5.61 -15.28 -9.30
CA ALA A 189 -4.44 -15.42 -8.46
C ALA A 189 -4.80 -15.55 -6.97
N MET A 190 -5.85 -14.84 -6.52
CA MET A 190 -6.41 -15.00 -5.18
C MET A 190 -7.00 -16.40 -4.99
N GLU A 191 -7.76 -16.91 -5.96
CA GLU A 191 -8.29 -18.29 -5.94
C GLU A 191 -7.20 -19.34 -5.85
N GLN A 192 -6.15 -19.21 -6.68
CA GLN A 192 -5.01 -20.11 -6.66
C GLN A 192 -4.33 -20.12 -5.29
N SER A 193 -4.06 -18.94 -4.73
CA SER A 193 -3.33 -18.79 -3.47
C SER A 193 -4.15 -19.20 -2.24
N ALA A 194 -5.48 -19.08 -2.30
CA ALA A 194 -6.38 -19.56 -1.25
C ALA A 194 -6.24 -21.07 -0.99
N HIS A 195 -5.83 -21.87 -1.98
CA HIS A 195 -5.56 -23.31 -1.78
C HIS A 195 -4.37 -23.59 -0.86
N ALA A 196 -3.47 -22.61 -0.70
CA ALA A 196 -2.33 -22.65 0.22
C ALA A 196 -2.52 -21.70 1.40
N ASN A 197 -3.76 -21.32 1.72
CA ASN A 197 -4.07 -20.35 2.79
C ASN A 197 -3.34 -19.01 2.63
N PHE A 198 -3.04 -18.58 1.39
CA PHE A 198 -2.23 -17.39 1.08
C PHE A 198 -0.80 -17.43 1.65
N ASN A 199 -0.27 -18.62 1.95
CA ASN A 199 1.11 -18.83 2.35
C ASN A 199 1.86 -19.59 1.24
N ALA A 200 2.61 -18.86 0.41
CA ALA A 200 3.40 -19.44 -0.68
C ALA A 200 4.72 -20.02 -0.17
N ALA A 201 4.66 -21.15 0.54
CA ALA A 201 5.83 -21.78 1.16
C ALA A 201 6.98 -21.99 0.15
N GLY A 202 8.19 -21.55 0.53
CA GLY A 202 9.38 -21.62 -0.32
C GLY A 202 9.32 -20.72 -1.55
N ASP A 203 8.59 -19.60 -1.47
CA ASP A 203 8.46 -18.58 -2.51
C ASP A 203 7.93 -19.14 -3.84
N ASN A 204 7.04 -20.13 -3.78
CA ASN A 204 6.43 -20.74 -4.96
C ASN A 204 5.31 -19.85 -5.55
N PHE A 205 5.66 -18.62 -5.93
CA PHE A 205 4.74 -17.62 -6.49
C PHE A 205 4.13 -18.07 -7.82
N SER A 206 4.75 -19.00 -8.54
CA SER A 206 4.17 -19.55 -9.77
C SER A 206 2.90 -20.38 -9.51
N ALA A 207 2.86 -21.09 -8.37
CA ALA A 207 1.71 -21.89 -7.95
C ALA A 207 0.73 -21.09 -7.10
N PHE A 208 1.25 -20.20 -6.23
CA PHE A 208 0.49 -19.39 -5.28
C PHE A 208 0.93 -17.92 -5.38
N PRO A 209 0.42 -17.15 -6.37
CA PRO A 209 0.96 -15.83 -6.68
C PRO A 209 0.77 -14.75 -5.61
N ILE A 210 -0.19 -14.93 -4.71
CA ILE A 210 -0.49 -13.99 -3.63
C ILE A 210 0.00 -14.61 -2.32
N ASN A 211 1.11 -14.08 -1.81
CA ASN A 211 1.68 -14.49 -0.54
C ASN A 211 1.42 -13.39 0.49
N HIS A 212 0.38 -13.55 1.31
CA HIS A 212 0.02 -12.54 2.30
C HIS A 212 1.12 -12.33 3.35
N GLY A 213 2.03 -13.29 3.44
CA GLY A 213 3.25 -13.24 4.24
C GLY A 213 4.27 -12.16 3.86
N ASN A 214 4.07 -11.49 2.72
CA ASN A 214 5.00 -10.51 2.18
C ASN A 214 4.27 -9.18 1.95
N GLU A 215 4.90 -8.06 2.29
CA GLU A 215 4.31 -6.72 2.28
C GLU A 215 3.79 -6.31 0.91
N THR A 216 4.46 -6.76 -0.16
CA THR A 216 4.07 -6.48 -1.56
C THR A 216 2.70 -7.05 -1.92
N SER A 217 2.16 -7.97 -1.14
CA SER A 217 0.84 -8.59 -1.36
C SER A 217 -0.25 -8.02 -0.44
N MET A 218 0.07 -7.22 0.57
CA MET A 218 -0.90 -6.87 1.61
C MET A 218 -2.01 -5.93 1.13
N GLU A 219 -1.79 -5.12 0.10
CA GLU A 219 -2.80 -4.20 -0.45
C GLU A 219 -3.73 -4.83 -1.49
N VAL A 220 -3.33 -5.96 -2.10
CA VAL A 220 -3.90 -6.41 -3.37
C VAL A 220 -5.40 -6.71 -3.31
N ALA A 221 -5.89 -7.24 -2.17
CA ALA A 221 -7.31 -7.53 -1.99
C ALA A 221 -8.19 -6.26 -2.02
N TYR A 222 -7.62 -5.09 -1.71
CA TYR A 222 -8.34 -3.81 -1.72
C TYR A 222 -8.41 -3.18 -3.12
N LEU A 223 -7.57 -3.60 -4.07
CA LEU A 223 -7.61 -3.10 -5.45
C LEU A 223 -8.93 -3.42 -6.19
N PHE A 224 -9.68 -4.43 -5.73
CA PHE A 224 -11.01 -4.71 -6.28
C PHE A 224 -12.03 -3.60 -6.00
N ASN A 225 -11.89 -2.84 -4.91
CA ASN A 225 -12.68 -1.63 -4.67
C ASN A 225 -12.49 -0.62 -5.80
N TRP A 226 -11.22 -0.35 -6.15
CA TRP A 226 -10.81 0.55 -7.22
C TRP A 226 -11.23 0.05 -8.60
N ALA A 227 -11.21 -1.27 -8.83
CA ALA A 227 -11.72 -1.87 -10.06
C ALA A 227 -13.26 -1.86 -10.16
N GLY A 228 -13.98 -1.37 -9.14
CA GLY A 228 -15.43 -1.28 -9.12
C GLY A 228 -16.13 -2.63 -8.93
N VAL A 229 -15.47 -3.57 -8.25
CA VAL A 229 -16.01 -4.88 -7.84
C VAL A 229 -15.79 -5.10 -6.33
N PRO A 230 -16.30 -4.21 -5.45
CA PRO A 230 -15.98 -4.19 -4.02
C PRO A 230 -16.39 -5.48 -3.27
N HIS A 231 -17.32 -6.26 -3.81
CA HIS A 231 -17.68 -7.56 -3.26
C HIS A 231 -16.50 -8.55 -3.28
N LEU A 232 -15.56 -8.43 -4.23
CA LEU A 232 -14.34 -9.22 -4.24
C LEU A 232 -13.36 -8.78 -3.15
N THR A 233 -13.23 -7.47 -2.86
CA THR A 233 -12.49 -7.01 -1.67
C THR A 233 -13.07 -7.64 -0.41
N GLN A 234 -14.39 -7.58 -0.23
CA GLN A 234 -15.09 -8.16 0.92
C GLN A 234 -14.88 -9.69 1.04
N LYS A 235 -14.95 -10.42 -0.09
CA LYS A 235 -14.68 -11.86 -0.17
C LYS A 235 -13.26 -12.18 0.27
N TRP A 236 -12.28 -11.51 -0.34
CA TRP A 236 -10.87 -11.87 -0.23
C TRP A 236 -10.20 -11.40 1.05
N VAL A 237 -10.51 -10.19 1.53
CA VAL A 237 -10.03 -9.72 2.83
C VAL A 237 -10.49 -10.67 3.94
N ARG A 238 -11.76 -11.12 3.89
CA ARG A 238 -12.28 -12.11 4.83
C ARG A 238 -11.68 -13.49 4.63
N ALA A 239 -11.35 -13.90 3.41
CA ALA A 239 -10.66 -15.17 3.17
C ALA A 239 -9.27 -15.16 3.83
N ILE A 240 -8.48 -14.11 3.61
CA ILE A 240 -7.14 -13.95 4.20
C ILE A 240 -7.22 -13.99 5.73
N GLN A 241 -8.11 -13.19 6.35
CA GLN A 241 -8.27 -13.18 7.81
C GLN A 241 -8.61 -14.56 8.41
N GLU A 242 -9.33 -15.41 7.68
CA GLU A 242 -9.80 -16.71 8.20
C GLU A 242 -8.87 -17.88 7.83
N GLN A 243 -8.00 -17.70 6.83
CA GLN A 243 -7.13 -18.77 6.32
C GLN A 243 -5.67 -18.55 6.71
N TYR A 244 -5.17 -17.32 6.62
CA TYR A 244 -3.76 -17.02 6.85
C TYR A 244 -3.42 -16.90 8.34
N TYR A 245 -4.26 -16.19 9.09
CA TYR A 245 -3.99 -15.89 10.50
C TYR A 245 -4.54 -16.97 11.44
N GLY A 246 -3.64 -17.57 12.24
CA GLY A 246 -3.98 -18.48 13.32
C GLY A 246 -4.21 -17.79 14.65
N THR A 247 -4.45 -18.59 15.70
CA THR A 247 -4.66 -18.10 17.07
C THR A 247 -3.76 -18.78 18.09
N THR A 248 -2.91 -19.71 17.65
CA THR A 248 -1.98 -20.42 18.52
C THR A 248 -0.55 -19.91 18.27
N PRO A 249 0.37 -20.10 19.23
CA PRO A 249 1.78 -19.71 19.03
C PRO A 249 2.48 -20.36 17.83
N TYR A 250 1.92 -21.44 17.25
CA TYR A 250 2.51 -22.17 16.13
C TYR A 250 2.06 -21.65 14.76
N ASP A 251 0.90 -20.99 14.70
CA ASP A 251 0.22 -20.65 13.45
C ASP A 251 -0.29 -19.20 13.40
N ALA A 252 -0.01 -18.38 14.43
CA ALA A 252 -0.46 -16.99 14.50
C ALA A 252 -0.08 -16.19 13.24
N TYR A 253 1.16 -16.34 12.78
CA TYR A 253 1.69 -15.76 11.55
C TYR A 253 2.52 -16.83 10.81
N PRO A 254 2.05 -17.32 9.64
CA PRO A 254 2.82 -18.25 8.82
C PRO A 254 4.05 -17.65 8.11
N GLY A 255 4.22 -16.33 8.17
CA GLY A 255 5.38 -15.57 7.69
C GLY A 255 5.87 -14.60 8.78
N ASP A 256 6.82 -13.74 8.44
CA ASP A 256 7.37 -12.78 9.39
C ASP A 256 6.31 -11.73 9.79
N GLU A 257 6.27 -11.35 11.07
CA GLU A 257 5.26 -10.40 11.58
C GLU A 257 5.56 -8.95 11.17
N ASP A 258 6.82 -8.69 10.82
CA ASP A 258 7.36 -7.43 10.32
C ASP A 258 7.02 -6.21 11.18
N LEU A 259 7.37 -6.32 12.46
CA LEU A 259 7.41 -5.20 13.41
C LEU A 259 6.06 -4.47 13.54
N GLY A 260 4.97 -5.24 13.54
CA GLY A 260 3.61 -4.73 13.62
C GLY A 260 2.90 -4.58 12.27
N GLN A 261 3.57 -4.77 11.13
CA GLN A 261 2.96 -4.60 9.80
C GLN A 261 1.81 -5.60 9.61
N MET A 262 2.06 -6.90 9.83
CA MET A 262 1.01 -7.93 9.71
C MET A 262 -0.13 -7.74 10.69
N SER A 263 0.20 -7.44 11.95
CA SER A 263 -0.79 -7.22 12.99
C SER A 263 -1.66 -6.01 12.69
N SER A 264 -1.05 -4.91 12.21
CA SER A 264 -1.76 -3.70 11.82
C SER A 264 -2.69 -3.95 10.65
N TRP A 265 -2.26 -4.73 9.65
CA TRP A 265 -3.12 -5.16 8.55
C TRP A 265 -4.33 -5.95 9.07
N PHE A 266 -4.12 -6.91 9.97
CA PHE A 266 -5.21 -7.70 10.54
C PHE A 266 -6.20 -6.80 11.31
N VAL A 267 -5.70 -5.90 12.16
CA VAL A 267 -6.55 -4.98 12.94
C VAL A 267 -7.37 -4.08 12.01
N MET A 268 -6.72 -3.41 11.05
CA MET A 268 -7.39 -2.52 10.10
C MET A 268 -8.45 -3.27 9.29
N SER A 269 -8.08 -4.42 8.73
CA SER A 269 -9.01 -5.24 7.97
C SER A 269 -10.17 -5.78 8.82
N ALA A 270 -9.94 -6.15 10.08
CA ALA A 270 -10.96 -6.68 10.98
C ALA A 270 -11.97 -5.61 11.42
N ILE A 271 -11.54 -4.35 11.55
CA ILE A 271 -12.48 -3.23 11.76
C ILE A 271 -13.20 -2.82 10.47
N GLY A 272 -12.79 -3.37 9.32
CA GLY A 272 -13.42 -3.17 8.02
C GLY A 272 -12.90 -1.95 7.25
N LEU A 273 -11.73 -1.43 7.59
CA LEU A 273 -11.12 -0.24 6.99
C LEU A 273 -9.71 -0.52 6.45
N PHE A 274 -9.29 0.21 5.44
CA PHE A 274 -7.92 0.17 4.90
C PHE A 274 -7.52 1.54 4.36
N GLN A 275 -6.24 1.76 4.07
CA GLN A 275 -5.75 3.01 3.50
C GLN A 275 -4.67 2.72 2.46
N MET A 276 -5.06 2.71 1.18
CA MET A 276 -4.19 2.35 0.06
C MET A 276 -3.00 3.29 -0.08
N ASP A 277 -3.25 4.61 -0.01
CA ASP A 277 -2.27 5.64 -0.33
C ASP A 277 -1.38 6.08 0.86
N GLY A 278 -1.40 5.31 1.95
CA GLY A 278 -0.70 5.65 3.20
C GLY A 278 -1.19 6.94 3.88
N GLY A 279 -2.26 7.58 3.38
CA GLY A 279 -2.80 8.82 3.92
C GLY A 279 -2.05 10.06 3.46
N CYS A 280 -1.23 9.95 2.40
CA CYS A 280 -0.48 11.06 1.84
C CYS A 280 -1.34 12.04 1.05
N SER A 281 -2.49 11.62 0.51
CA SER A 281 -3.32 12.50 -0.31
C SER A 281 -3.77 13.74 0.47
N GLU A 282 -4.00 14.85 -0.23
CA GLU A 282 -4.48 16.10 0.38
C GLU A 282 -5.78 15.91 1.19
N LYS A 283 -6.63 14.97 0.76
CA LYS A 283 -7.88 14.58 1.43
C LYS A 283 -7.90 13.05 1.63
N PRO A 284 -7.25 12.55 2.69
CA PRO A 284 -7.19 11.12 2.94
C PRO A 284 -8.57 10.53 3.20
N TYR A 285 -8.71 9.26 2.88
CA TYR A 285 -9.90 8.47 3.14
C TYR A 285 -9.50 7.06 3.56
N TYR A 286 -10.36 6.46 4.38
CA TYR A 286 -10.35 5.02 4.60
C TYR A 286 -11.21 4.33 3.55
N GLU A 287 -10.79 3.15 3.13
CA GLU A 287 -11.51 2.29 2.21
C GLU A 287 -12.30 1.23 2.98
N LEU A 288 -13.58 1.09 2.64
CA LEU A 288 -14.45 0.07 3.21
C LEU A 288 -14.09 -1.31 2.67
N ALA A 289 -14.04 -2.28 3.59
CA ALA A 289 -13.98 -3.69 3.26
C ALA A 289 -15.11 -4.46 3.95
N SER A 290 -14.80 -5.39 4.86
CA SER A 290 -15.78 -6.23 5.54
C SER A 290 -15.47 -6.26 7.03
N PRO A 291 -16.20 -5.49 7.87
CA PRO A 291 -15.99 -5.54 9.31
C PRO A 291 -16.28 -6.94 9.83
N ARG A 292 -15.41 -7.44 10.71
CA ARG A 292 -15.49 -8.78 11.28
C ARG A 292 -16.47 -8.87 12.46
N TYR A 293 -16.62 -7.78 13.20
CA TYR A 293 -17.38 -7.75 14.45
C TYR A 293 -18.66 -6.91 14.32
N PRO A 294 -19.76 -7.30 14.99
CA PRO A 294 -21.02 -6.55 14.94
C PRO A 294 -20.94 -5.11 15.48
N LYS A 295 -19.97 -4.84 16.35
CA LYS A 295 -19.73 -3.50 16.89
C LYS A 295 -18.25 -3.35 17.24
N ILE A 296 -17.64 -2.26 16.77
CA ILE A 296 -16.29 -1.82 17.14
C ILE A 296 -16.41 -0.40 17.68
N THR A 297 -15.69 -0.09 18.76
CA THR A 297 -15.58 1.27 19.30
C THR A 297 -14.11 1.67 19.34
N ILE A 298 -13.76 2.69 18.56
CA ILE A 298 -12.42 3.27 18.52
C ILE A 298 -12.43 4.46 19.47
N ARG A 299 -11.54 4.43 20.46
CA ARG A 299 -11.31 5.55 21.37
C ARG A 299 -10.28 6.49 20.76
N LEU A 300 -10.72 7.71 20.47
CA LEU A 300 -9.87 8.79 19.94
C LEU A 300 -9.36 9.69 21.08
N ASP A 301 -10.10 9.71 22.21
CA ASP A 301 -9.73 10.34 23.49
C ASP A 301 -9.33 11.83 23.36
N GLY A 302 -9.91 12.57 22.40
CA GLY A 302 -9.64 13.99 22.19
C GLY A 302 -8.22 14.32 21.70
N LYS A 303 -7.35 13.32 21.51
CA LYS A 303 -5.95 13.52 21.13
C LYS A 303 -5.86 14.21 19.78
N TYR A 304 -4.95 15.17 19.64
CA TYR A 304 -4.76 15.93 18.39
C TYR A 304 -6.04 16.62 17.88
N ASN A 305 -6.87 17.14 18.80
CA ASN A 305 -8.17 17.78 18.51
C ASN A 305 -9.18 16.87 17.78
N ARG A 306 -9.08 15.56 17.99
CA ARG A 306 -10.04 14.58 17.49
C ARG A 306 -11.29 14.53 18.37
N GLY A 307 -12.31 13.79 17.92
CA GLY A 307 -13.46 13.45 18.75
C GLY A 307 -13.09 12.54 19.93
N GLU A 308 -14.09 12.16 20.73
CA GLU A 308 -13.90 11.21 21.83
C GLU A 308 -13.88 9.76 21.34
N THR A 309 -14.87 9.38 20.52
CA THR A 309 -15.03 8.02 20.03
C THR A 309 -15.57 8.00 18.59
N PHE A 310 -15.18 6.97 17.85
CA PHE A 310 -15.79 6.60 16.57
C PHE A 310 -16.29 5.15 16.65
N VAL A 311 -17.57 4.94 16.34
CA VAL A 311 -18.23 3.63 16.46
C VAL A 311 -18.54 3.07 15.08
N ILE A 312 -18.11 1.84 14.83
CA ILE A 312 -18.51 1.05 13.65
C ILE A 312 -19.56 0.05 14.12
N GLU A 313 -20.81 0.25 13.73
CA GLU A 313 -21.91 -0.69 13.98
C GLU A 313 -22.15 -1.49 12.70
N ALA A 314 -21.90 -2.79 12.72
CA ALA A 314 -22.06 -3.68 11.59
C ALA A 314 -23.06 -4.79 11.93
N PRO A 315 -24.35 -4.47 12.09
CA PRO A 315 -25.35 -5.44 12.55
C PRO A 315 -25.33 -6.69 11.66
N GLY A 316 -25.25 -7.85 12.32
CA GLY A 316 -25.21 -9.14 11.64
C GLY A 316 -23.86 -9.54 11.06
N ALA A 317 -22.79 -8.73 11.19
CA ALA A 317 -21.43 -9.12 10.77
C ALA A 317 -21.06 -10.48 11.36
N SER A 318 -20.72 -11.43 10.47
CA SER A 318 -20.32 -12.78 10.86
C SER A 318 -19.37 -13.38 9.81
N LYS A 319 -19.02 -14.67 9.96
CA LYS A 319 -18.27 -15.41 8.94
C LYS A 319 -19.07 -15.56 7.63
N GLU A 320 -20.39 -15.69 7.76
CA GLU A 320 -21.35 -15.83 6.67
C GLU A 320 -21.74 -14.46 6.09
N ASN A 321 -22.10 -13.52 6.96
CA ASN A 321 -22.54 -12.17 6.57
C ASN A 321 -21.33 -11.25 6.42
N LYS A 322 -20.66 -11.36 5.28
CA LYS A 322 -19.44 -10.60 4.96
C LYS A 322 -19.64 -9.46 3.98
N TYR A 323 -20.80 -9.37 3.33
CA TYR A 323 -20.99 -8.39 2.26
C TYR A 323 -21.74 -7.16 2.74
N ILE A 324 -21.20 -5.99 2.41
CA ILE A 324 -21.83 -4.70 2.71
C ILE A 324 -23.07 -4.54 1.84
N GLN A 325 -24.19 -4.25 2.50
CA GLN A 325 -25.48 -3.96 1.88
C GLN A 325 -25.72 -2.45 1.78
N SER A 326 -25.46 -1.71 2.85
CA SER A 326 -25.57 -0.26 2.84
C SER A 326 -24.71 0.34 3.94
N VAL A 327 -24.32 1.60 3.75
CA VAL A 327 -23.48 2.32 4.70
C VAL A 327 -24.08 3.69 4.98
N THR A 328 -24.13 4.06 6.25
CA THR A 328 -24.41 5.43 6.66
C THR A 328 -23.32 5.94 7.58
N LEU A 329 -22.82 7.15 7.33
CA LEU A 329 -21.87 7.84 8.18
C LEU A 329 -22.58 9.02 8.84
N ASN A 330 -22.65 9.01 10.18
CA ASN A 330 -23.36 10.02 10.96
C ASN A 330 -24.80 10.27 10.46
N GLY A 331 -25.49 9.19 10.06
CA GLY A 331 -26.86 9.21 9.54
C GLY A 331 -27.00 9.57 8.05
N LYS A 332 -25.91 9.89 7.35
CA LYS A 332 -25.92 10.20 5.92
C LYS A 332 -25.51 8.99 5.09
N PRO A 333 -26.22 8.64 3.99
CA PRO A 333 -25.80 7.57 3.11
C PRO A 333 -24.40 7.79 2.55
N VAL A 334 -23.59 6.73 2.52
CA VAL A 334 -22.30 6.72 1.82
C VAL A 334 -22.46 5.92 0.52
N ASN A 335 -22.10 6.55 -0.59
CA ASN A 335 -22.02 5.91 -1.89
C ASN A 335 -20.56 5.59 -2.20
N GLY A 336 -20.30 4.36 -2.65
CA GLY A 336 -18.94 3.88 -2.93
C GLY A 336 -18.22 3.34 -1.68
N PHE A 337 -16.90 3.26 -1.76
CA PHE A 337 -16.06 2.60 -0.76
C PHE A 337 -15.19 3.55 0.07
N LYS A 338 -15.20 4.86 -0.19
CA LYS A 338 -14.29 5.82 0.47
C LYS A 338 -14.99 6.57 1.59
N ILE A 339 -14.39 6.56 2.77
CA ILE A 339 -14.82 7.30 3.96
C ILE A 339 -13.79 8.40 4.25
N PRO A 340 -14.15 9.70 4.21
CA PRO A 340 -13.19 10.76 4.52
C PRO A 340 -12.57 10.59 5.91
N GLN A 341 -11.24 10.61 5.99
CA GLN A 341 -10.51 10.44 7.25
C GLN A 341 -10.91 11.51 8.27
N GLU A 342 -11.11 12.75 7.80
CA GLU A 342 -11.54 13.86 8.67
C GLU A 342 -12.87 13.59 9.39
N GLU A 343 -13.80 12.87 8.76
CA GLU A 343 -15.10 12.55 9.36
C GLU A 343 -14.97 11.44 10.41
N VAL A 344 -14.04 10.49 10.20
CA VAL A 344 -13.71 9.46 11.20
C VAL A 344 -13.03 10.11 12.41
N LEU A 345 -12.07 11.01 12.18
CA LEU A 345 -11.30 11.66 13.24
C LEU A 345 -12.13 12.67 14.07
N LYS A 346 -13.23 13.21 13.53
CA LYS A 346 -14.23 13.98 14.31
C LYS A 346 -15.00 13.11 15.30
N GLY A 347 -14.93 11.79 15.18
CA GLY A 347 -15.73 10.85 15.94
C GLY A 347 -17.14 10.67 15.39
N GLY A 348 -18.03 10.06 16.18
CA GLY A 348 -19.40 9.74 15.76
C GLY A 348 -19.55 8.27 15.42
N LYS A 349 -20.31 7.96 14.36
CA LYS A 349 -20.59 6.56 14.02
C LYS A 349 -20.77 6.31 12.52
N ILE A 350 -20.40 5.11 12.11
CA ILE A 350 -20.74 4.50 10.83
C ILE A 350 -21.59 3.25 11.08
N VAL A 351 -22.68 3.10 10.32
CA VAL A 351 -23.51 1.89 10.34
C VAL A 351 -23.34 1.17 9.00
N VAL A 352 -22.96 -0.10 9.06
CA VAL A 352 -22.66 -0.95 7.91
C VAL A 352 -23.60 -2.16 7.95
N GLU A 353 -24.67 -2.13 7.16
CA GLU A 353 -25.60 -3.26 7.09
C GLU A 353 -24.93 -4.43 6.38
N MET A 354 -24.84 -5.58 7.05
CA MET A 354 -24.16 -6.77 6.52
C MET A 354 -25.15 -7.79 5.97
N GLY A 355 -24.74 -8.54 4.95
CA GLY A 355 -25.52 -9.59 4.34
C GLY A 355 -24.68 -10.75 3.84
N LYS A 356 -25.35 -11.89 3.62
CA LYS A 356 -24.73 -13.12 3.12
C LYS A 356 -24.41 -13.08 1.62
N GLU A 357 -25.21 -12.36 0.85
CA GLU A 357 -25.09 -12.28 -0.60
C GLU A 357 -24.43 -10.96 -1.02
N ALA A 358 -23.58 -11.03 -2.04
CA ALA A 358 -22.92 -9.86 -2.60
C ALA A 358 -23.94 -8.93 -3.27
N LYS A 359 -23.80 -7.62 -3.03
CA LYS A 359 -24.45 -6.61 -3.88
C LYS A 359 -23.63 -6.43 -5.15
N VAL A 360 -24.00 -7.18 -6.19
CA VAL A 360 -23.49 -6.95 -7.53
C VAL A 360 -24.36 -5.88 -8.17
N SER A 361 -23.87 -4.63 -8.21
CA SER A 361 -24.51 -3.59 -9.00
C SER A 361 -24.35 -3.95 -10.49
N HIS A 362 -25.43 -4.43 -11.11
CA HIS A 362 -25.52 -4.49 -12.57
C HIS A 362 -25.56 -3.05 -13.07
N HIS A 363 -24.42 -2.57 -13.60
CA HIS A 363 -24.35 -1.35 -14.38
C HIS A 363 -24.26 -1.69 -15.85
#